data_AF-A0A954PBT3-F1
#
_entry.id   AF-A0A954PBT3-F1
#
_cell.length_a   1.000
_cell.length_b   1.000
_cell.length_c   1.000
_cell.angle_alpha   90.00
_cell.angle_beta   90.00
_cell.angle_gamma   90.00
#
_symmetry.space_group_name_H-M   'P 1'
#
loop_
_entity.id
_entity.type
_entity.pdbx_description
1 polymer ?
#
loop_
_entity_poly.entity_id
_entity_poly.type
_entity_poly.pdbx_seq_one_letter_code
_entity_poly.pdbx_strand_id
1 'polypeptide(L)'
;MIVSQTAYAQQPVVLSHRWESDPALNIDWYPPEIPAFPFAVDVQRIVSPHWQASVAEARKVTFSDAKKQVTNRAEAFSACLDRLRDAAEANPQARRAILSAALALAEGKADVEALWQTVEAESVLAPLVEPALITSGSNQALSVWRERIAVANRNTSQLLIAIEGIGLVGDTSDRPLLLSILSSGRMNLPTKLAAARALGELLDQGQEDIAAELHGSGTPLCSLLAASVLRNHRGSAAATKLLVEIASGDEAVSQAEAYRSLSDHAPEVALEMAPTMLGSADPTLRELAVAALNQSEEIDDLRLQGTALADENVRIRRQVRENLQAKSHNNEFRAVIEELILQMLDGDAAAGIEQAILLADAIQDDRHQERLVSLLSHPDDPVSIRAAWSLKTQSLSENLLVEIHQRCQRATANYIASTRQSQTEEYRVSFLIESLGENRYEPAREMLLKFVPKHAPLPTLTRVSAVYALGRIYEGQKDEPLAQQLMARAADNNELDPEDEQVRYAASIAVGRIGVTKHVERLQSVEKEAATTIALAAKWGYEHLMALGEGD
;
A
#
# COMPACT_ATOMS: atom_id res chain seq x y z
N MET A 1 -26.99 -35.08 15.25
CA MET A 1 -26.59 -34.18 16.37
C MET A 1 -25.39 -34.83 17.06
N ILE A 2 -24.23 -34.79 16.40
CA ILE A 2 -22.93 -35.30 16.84
C ILE A 2 -21.89 -34.31 16.27
N VAL A 3 -21.08 -33.79 17.19
CA VAL A 3 -19.69 -33.31 17.11
C VAL A 3 -19.03 -33.24 15.72
N SER A 4 -18.51 -32.06 15.37
CA SER A 4 -17.08 -31.92 15.09
C SER A 4 -16.66 -30.47 15.31
N GLN A 5 -15.91 -30.26 16.39
CA GLN A 5 -15.01 -29.14 16.57
C GLN A 5 -14.01 -29.16 15.42
N THR A 6 -13.88 -28.05 14.71
CA THR A 6 -12.69 -27.82 13.88
C THR A 6 -11.70 -27.11 14.77
N ALA A 7 -10.68 -27.85 15.20
CA ALA A 7 -9.49 -27.28 15.80
C ALA A 7 -8.87 -26.34 14.76
N TYR A 8 -8.96 -25.04 15.00
CA TYR A 8 -8.05 -24.10 14.37
C TYR A 8 -6.69 -24.36 15.01
N ALA A 9 -5.78 -24.97 14.25
CA ALA A 9 -4.36 -24.78 14.48
C ALA A 9 -4.10 -23.29 14.24
N GLN A 10 -4.26 -22.49 15.31
CA GLN A 10 -3.79 -21.13 15.31
C GLN A 10 -2.28 -21.24 15.13
N GLN A 11 -1.78 -20.84 13.96
CA GLN A 11 -0.42 -20.31 13.93
C GLN A 11 -0.36 -19.26 15.04
N PRO A 12 0.69 -19.26 15.88
CA PRO A 12 0.80 -18.27 16.95
C PRO A 12 0.57 -16.91 16.30
N VAL A 13 -0.50 -16.22 16.69
CA VAL A 13 -0.69 -14.83 16.29
C VAL A 13 0.53 -14.14 16.85
N VAL A 14 1.49 -13.82 15.97
CA VAL A 14 2.58 -12.93 16.31
C VAL A 14 1.88 -11.60 16.52
N LEU A 15 1.55 -11.30 17.77
CA LEU A 15 1.09 -9.99 18.18
C LEU A 15 2.29 -9.06 18.05
N SER A 16 2.60 -8.69 16.81
CA SER A 16 3.54 -7.62 16.57
C SER A 16 2.82 -6.32 16.90
N HIS A 17 3.33 -5.57 17.87
CA HIS A 17 2.78 -4.26 18.17
C HIS A 17 2.79 -3.38 16.90
N ARG A 18 1.85 -2.45 16.75
CA ARG A 18 1.78 -1.61 15.53
C ARG A 18 3.05 -0.78 15.28
N TRP A 19 3.87 -0.52 16.30
CA TRP A 19 5.18 0.13 16.20
C TRP A 19 6.34 -0.86 15.95
N GLU A 20 6.09 -2.17 15.97
CA GLU A 20 7.04 -3.17 15.47
C GLU A 20 7.06 -3.25 13.94
N SER A 21 6.04 -2.67 13.29
CA SER A 21 5.99 -2.53 11.83
C SER A 21 6.82 -1.32 11.38
N ASP A 22 7.47 -1.45 10.22
CA ASP A 22 8.26 -0.43 9.53
C ASP A 22 7.63 0.99 9.66
N PRO A 23 8.33 2.00 10.23
CA PRO A 23 7.88 3.39 10.26
C PRO A 23 7.63 4.04 8.87
N ALA A 24 7.75 3.32 7.75
CA ALA A 24 7.41 3.78 6.40
C ALA A 24 5.90 3.95 6.18
N LEU A 25 5.07 3.58 7.16
CA LEU A 25 3.71 4.09 7.29
C LEU A 25 3.78 5.56 7.71
N ASN A 26 3.65 6.43 6.72
CA ASN A 26 3.39 7.86 6.80
C ASN A 26 3.09 8.36 8.23
N ILE A 27 3.86 9.35 8.72
CA ILE A 27 3.64 10.05 10.00
C ILE A 27 2.19 10.57 10.20
N ASP A 28 1.38 10.52 9.15
CA ASP A 28 -0.09 10.53 9.19
C ASP A 28 -0.66 9.19 9.67
N TRP A 29 -0.72 9.01 11.00
CA TRP A 29 -1.39 7.92 11.71
C TRP A 29 -2.93 7.99 11.58
N TYR A 30 -3.47 7.87 10.36
CA TYR A 30 -4.91 7.77 10.13
C TYR A 30 -5.32 6.36 9.69
N PRO A 31 -6.50 5.87 10.12
CA PRO A 31 -7.11 4.70 9.48
C PRO A 31 -7.25 4.98 7.97
N PRO A 32 -7.10 3.95 7.11
CA PRO A 32 -7.19 4.14 5.66
C PRO A 32 -8.48 4.88 5.32
N GLU A 33 -8.35 5.96 4.53
CA GLU A 33 -9.50 6.68 4.01
C GLU A 33 -10.44 5.68 3.34
N ILE A 34 -11.72 5.72 3.74
CA ILE A 34 -12.77 4.98 3.07
C ILE A 34 -12.77 5.48 1.62
N PRO A 35 -12.55 4.63 0.62
CA PRO A 35 -12.44 5.08 -0.76
C PRO A 35 -13.70 5.86 -1.14
N ALA A 36 -13.49 7.02 -1.78
CA ALA A 36 -14.57 7.82 -2.33
C ALA A 36 -15.29 6.99 -3.41
N PHE A 37 -16.47 6.46 -3.10
CA PHE A 37 -17.25 5.73 -4.09
C PHE A 37 -17.77 6.70 -5.16
N PRO A 38 -17.50 6.47 -6.46
CA PRO A 38 -17.93 7.35 -7.55
C PRO A 38 -19.46 7.38 -7.78
N PHE A 39 -20.24 6.68 -6.96
CA PHE A 39 -21.69 6.51 -7.07
C PHE A 39 -22.45 7.17 -5.91
N ALA A 40 -22.20 8.46 -5.65
CA ALA A 40 -22.92 9.18 -4.61
C ALA A 40 -24.42 9.28 -4.94
N VAL A 41 -25.23 8.43 -4.31
CA VAL A 41 -26.69 8.51 -4.35
C VAL A 41 -27.16 9.54 -3.32
N ASP A 42 -27.80 10.60 -3.79
CA ASP A 42 -28.43 11.61 -2.94
C ASP A 42 -29.73 11.05 -2.33
N VAL A 43 -29.60 10.45 -1.15
CA VAL A 43 -30.72 9.82 -0.43
C VAL A 43 -31.79 10.84 -0.05
N GLN A 44 -31.43 12.12 0.08
CA GLN A 44 -32.40 13.17 0.44
C GLN A 44 -33.40 13.44 -0.68
N ARG A 45 -33.08 13.07 -1.93
CA ARG A 45 -33.99 13.16 -3.08
C ARG A 45 -34.97 11.98 -3.18
N ILE A 46 -34.85 10.98 -2.31
CA ILE A 46 -35.68 9.77 -2.34
C ILE A 46 -36.78 9.90 -1.29
N VAL A 47 -37.96 10.34 -1.72
CA VAL A 47 -39.09 10.63 -0.82
C VAL A 47 -39.89 9.37 -0.46
N SER A 48 -39.86 8.34 -1.31
CA SER A 48 -40.60 7.08 -1.05
C SER A 48 -39.83 6.17 -0.10
N PRO A 49 -40.47 5.67 1.00
CA PRO A 49 -39.86 4.70 1.90
C PRO A 49 -39.42 3.41 1.20
N HIS A 50 -40.14 2.99 0.16
CA HIS A 50 -39.78 1.81 -0.63
C HIS A 50 -38.42 1.98 -1.31
N TRP A 51 -38.19 3.11 -2.00
CA TRP A 51 -36.93 3.39 -2.68
C TRP A 51 -35.77 3.65 -1.71
N GLN A 52 -36.05 4.22 -0.53
CA GLN A 52 -35.03 4.34 0.53
C GLN A 52 -34.57 2.96 1.00
N ALA A 53 -35.49 2.01 1.18
CA ALA A 53 -35.17 0.63 1.51
C ALA A 53 -34.34 -0.03 0.40
N SER A 54 -34.72 0.14 -0.87
CA SER A 54 -33.95 -0.33 -2.03
C SER A 54 -32.48 0.14 -2.00
N VAL A 55 -32.26 1.43 -1.72
CA VAL A 55 -30.92 2.02 -1.67
C VAL A 55 -30.12 1.55 -0.45
N ALA A 56 -30.77 1.42 0.70
CA ALA A 56 -30.13 0.91 1.92
C ALA A 56 -29.66 -0.54 1.75
N GLU A 57 -30.48 -1.38 1.11
CA GLU A 57 -30.14 -2.76 0.80
C GLU A 57 -28.97 -2.86 -0.17
N ALA A 58 -29.00 -2.10 -1.28
CA ALA A 58 -27.91 -2.05 -2.24
C ALA A 58 -26.58 -1.58 -1.60
N ARG A 59 -26.63 -0.59 -0.68
CA ARG A 59 -25.47 -0.14 0.09
C ARG A 59 -24.93 -1.20 1.02
N LYS A 60 -25.80 -1.96 1.69
CA LYS A 60 -25.40 -3.06 2.56
C LYS A 60 -24.63 -4.11 1.77
N VAL A 61 -25.08 -4.43 0.56
CA VAL A 61 -24.39 -5.36 -0.35
C VAL A 61 -23.00 -4.86 -0.72
N THR A 62 -22.87 -3.62 -1.23
CA THR A 62 -21.57 -3.03 -1.62
C THR A 62 -20.60 -2.97 -0.44
N PHE A 63 -21.07 -2.60 0.75
CA PHE A 63 -20.23 -2.51 1.94
C PHE A 63 -19.80 -3.89 2.47
N SER A 64 -20.68 -4.89 2.37
CA SER A 64 -20.35 -6.26 2.75
C SER A 64 -19.36 -6.88 1.76
N ASP A 65 -19.50 -6.58 0.46
CA ASP A 65 -18.59 -7.02 -0.58
C ASP A 65 -17.17 -6.43 -0.41
N ALA A 66 -17.07 -5.11 -0.15
CA ALA A 66 -15.78 -4.47 0.13
C ALA A 66 -15.02 -5.12 1.31
N LYS A 67 -15.75 -5.75 2.24
CA LYS A 67 -15.19 -6.51 3.37
C LYS A 67 -15.03 -8.01 3.11
N LYS A 68 -15.35 -8.48 1.89
CA LYS A 68 -15.40 -9.90 1.50
C LYS A 68 -16.34 -10.74 2.37
N GLN A 69 -17.48 -10.19 2.78
CA GLN A 69 -18.43 -10.80 3.72
C GLN A 69 -19.71 -11.35 3.06
N VAL A 70 -19.84 -11.32 1.73
CA VAL A 70 -21.02 -11.83 1.02
C VAL A 70 -20.86 -13.33 0.77
N THR A 71 -21.67 -14.16 1.43
CA THR A 71 -21.61 -15.63 1.34
C THR A 71 -22.38 -16.24 0.16
N ASN A 72 -23.42 -15.58 -0.34
CA ASN A 72 -24.25 -16.03 -1.48
C ASN A 72 -24.23 -15.02 -2.64
N ARG A 73 -23.06 -14.78 -3.24
CA ARG A 73 -22.85 -13.72 -4.25
C ARG A 73 -23.75 -13.87 -5.49
N ALA A 74 -23.79 -15.06 -6.08
CA ALA A 74 -24.58 -15.32 -7.29
C ALA A 74 -26.09 -15.08 -7.07
N GLU A 75 -26.62 -15.46 -5.91
CA GLU A 75 -28.03 -15.24 -5.55
C GLU A 75 -28.32 -13.74 -5.39
N ALA A 76 -27.44 -13.02 -4.67
CA ALA A 76 -27.56 -11.58 -4.50
C ALA A 76 -27.44 -10.83 -5.83
N PHE A 77 -26.59 -11.31 -6.74
CA PHE A 77 -26.44 -10.75 -8.08
C PHE A 77 -27.71 -10.94 -8.91
N SER A 78 -28.26 -12.17 -8.94
CA SER A 78 -29.53 -12.47 -9.61
C SER A 78 -30.67 -11.59 -9.07
N ALA A 79 -30.75 -11.42 -7.75
CA ALA A 79 -31.75 -10.55 -7.14
C ALA A 79 -31.62 -9.09 -7.59
N CYS A 80 -30.39 -8.58 -7.78
CA CYS A 80 -30.18 -7.25 -8.32
C CYS A 80 -30.66 -7.15 -9.79
N LEU A 81 -30.37 -8.16 -10.62
CA LEU A 81 -30.85 -8.19 -12.01
C LEU A 81 -32.38 -8.20 -12.09
N ASP A 82 -33.04 -9.02 -11.29
CA ASP A 82 -34.50 -9.12 -11.29
C ASP A 82 -35.14 -7.80 -10.88
N ARG A 83 -34.56 -7.09 -9.90
CA ARG A 83 -35.01 -5.76 -9.50
C ARG A 83 -34.76 -4.69 -10.57
N LEU A 84 -33.65 -4.78 -11.32
CA LEU A 84 -33.43 -3.88 -12.46
C LEU A 84 -34.46 -4.12 -13.57
N ARG A 85 -34.90 -5.36 -13.79
CA ARG A 85 -35.95 -5.70 -14.77
C ARG A 85 -37.35 -5.26 -14.33
N ASP A 86 -37.57 -5.09 -13.03
CA ASP A 86 -38.88 -4.71 -12.49
C ASP A 86 -39.25 -3.27 -12.87
N ALA A 87 -40.35 -3.13 -13.60
CA ALA A 87 -40.92 -1.84 -14.00
C ALA A 87 -41.43 -1.02 -12.80
N ALA A 88 -41.69 -1.64 -11.66
CA ALA A 88 -42.08 -0.95 -10.42
C ALA A 88 -40.91 -0.15 -9.80
N GLU A 89 -39.67 -0.56 -10.04
CA GLU A 89 -38.47 0.14 -9.60
C GLU A 89 -38.11 1.26 -10.60
N ALA A 90 -39.01 2.23 -10.75
CA ALA A 90 -38.91 3.33 -11.71
C ALA A 90 -38.00 4.49 -11.23
N ASN A 91 -37.55 4.49 -9.97
CA ASN A 91 -36.76 5.59 -9.43
C ASN A 91 -35.30 5.53 -9.92
N PRO A 92 -34.80 6.55 -10.63
CA PRO A 92 -33.45 6.52 -11.20
C PRO A 92 -32.33 6.37 -10.17
N GLN A 93 -32.52 6.87 -8.93
CA GLN A 93 -31.51 6.76 -7.87
C GLN A 93 -31.48 5.36 -7.26
N ALA A 94 -32.65 4.75 -7.06
CA ALA A 94 -32.74 3.37 -6.58
C ALA A 94 -32.16 2.39 -7.61
N ARG A 95 -32.51 2.54 -8.89
CA ARG A 95 -31.93 1.74 -9.98
C ARG A 95 -30.41 1.86 -10.06
N ARG A 96 -29.86 3.08 -9.93
CA ARG A 96 -28.40 3.30 -9.87
C ARG A 96 -27.74 2.61 -8.68
N ALA A 97 -28.38 2.65 -7.51
CA ALA A 97 -27.87 1.96 -6.32
C ALA A 97 -27.84 0.44 -6.55
N ILE A 98 -28.92 -0.13 -7.08
CA ILE A 98 -29.02 -1.56 -7.40
C ILE A 98 -27.97 -1.94 -8.46
N LEU A 99 -27.78 -1.11 -9.49
CA LEU A 99 -26.76 -1.32 -10.50
C LEU A 99 -25.35 -1.34 -9.91
N SER A 100 -25.04 -0.41 -8.99
CA SER A 100 -23.76 -0.37 -8.30
C SER A 100 -23.54 -1.63 -7.44
N ALA A 101 -24.57 -2.13 -6.77
CA ALA A 101 -24.51 -3.40 -6.05
C ALA A 101 -24.29 -4.59 -7.00
N ALA A 102 -24.99 -4.63 -8.13
CA ALA A 102 -24.81 -5.68 -9.15
C ALA A 102 -23.37 -5.69 -9.71
N LEU A 103 -22.80 -4.52 -10.01
CA LEU A 103 -21.42 -4.40 -10.50
C LEU A 103 -20.39 -4.88 -9.47
N ALA A 104 -20.61 -4.60 -8.18
CA ALA A 104 -19.73 -5.09 -7.10
C ALA A 104 -19.83 -6.62 -6.91
N LEU A 105 -21.01 -7.19 -7.21
CA LEU A 105 -21.25 -8.63 -7.09
C LEU A 105 -20.79 -9.44 -8.31
N ALA A 106 -20.71 -8.83 -9.49
CA ALA A 106 -20.40 -9.52 -10.75
C ALA A 106 -19.05 -10.26 -10.70
N GLU A 107 -19.06 -11.55 -11.03
CA GLU A 107 -17.88 -12.41 -11.07
C GLU A 107 -17.51 -12.74 -12.52
N GLY A 108 -16.89 -11.77 -13.18
CA GLY A 108 -16.34 -11.93 -14.51
C GLY A 108 -17.30 -11.59 -15.66
N LYS A 109 -16.92 -12.01 -16.87
CA LYS A 109 -17.51 -11.52 -18.13
C LYS A 109 -19.01 -11.84 -18.28
N ALA A 110 -19.44 -13.05 -17.93
CA ALA A 110 -20.83 -13.48 -18.14
C ALA A 110 -21.84 -12.65 -17.31
N ASP A 111 -21.51 -12.31 -16.07
CA ASP A 111 -22.35 -11.49 -15.21
C ASP A 111 -22.49 -10.06 -15.76
N VAL A 112 -21.36 -9.46 -16.21
CA VAL A 112 -21.38 -8.13 -16.80
C VAL A 112 -22.20 -8.10 -18.10
N GLU A 113 -22.14 -9.16 -18.91
CA GLU A 113 -22.96 -9.30 -20.12
C GLU A 113 -24.46 -9.42 -19.80
N ALA A 114 -24.83 -10.19 -18.77
CA ALA A 114 -26.21 -10.30 -18.30
C ALA A 114 -26.74 -8.96 -17.75
N LEU A 115 -25.87 -8.20 -17.09
CA LEU A 115 -26.18 -6.87 -16.61
C LEU A 115 -26.40 -5.89 -17.77
N TRP A 116 -25.54 -5.92 -18.78
CA TRP A 116 -25.70 -5.12 -19.99
C TRP A 116 -27.03 -5.38 -20.70
N GLN A 117 -27.35 -6.65 -20.96
CA GLN A 117 -28.63 -7.04 -21.58
C GLN A 117 -29.85 -6.53 -20.82
N THR A 118 -29.71 -6.36 -19.50
CA THR A 118 -30.78 -5.85 -18.64
C THR A 118 -30.99 -4.35 -18.78
N VAL A 119 -29.93 -3.58 -19.09
CA VAL A 119 -29.99 -2.10 -19.07
C VAL A 119 -29.62 -1.43 -20.40
N GLU A 120 -29.31 -2.18 -21.47
CA GLU A 120 -28.78 -1.63 -22.73
C GLU A 120 -29.72 -0.61 -23.40
N ALA A 121 -31.03 -0.77 -23.24
CA ALA A 121 -32.03 0.15 -23.77
C ALA A 121 -32.17 1.44 -22.94
N GLU A 122 -31.58 1.49 -21.73
CA GLU A 122 -31.68 2.62 -20.82
C GLU A 122 -30.51 3.59 -20.99
N SER A 123 -30.78 4.76 -21.58
CA SER A 123 -29.79 5.81 -21.86
C SER A 123 -29.01 6.32 -20.65
N VAL A 124 -29.53 6.13 -19.43
CA VAL A 124 -28.92 6.59 -18.17
C VAL A 124 -28.08 5.50 -17.51
N LEU A 125 -28.51 4.23 -17.58
CA LEU A 125 -27.85 3.12 -16.89
C LEU A 125 -26.81 2.42 -17.76
N ALA A 126 -27.08 2.28 -19.07
CA ALA A 126 -26.16 1.62 -19.99
C ALA A 126 -24.71 2.18 -19.91
N PRO A 127 -24.49 3.52 -19.93
CA PRO A 127 -23.12 4.07 -19.83
C PRO A 127 -22.39 3.75 -18.52
N LEU A 128 -23.09 3.32 -17.46
CA LEU A 128 -22.50 2.94 -16.19
C LEU A 128 -21.98 1.50 -16.18
N VAL A 129 -22.47 0.64 -17.10
CA VAL A 129 -22.04 -0.76 -17.25
C VAL A 129 -20.89 -0.89 -18.25
N GLU A 130 -20.80 0.03 -19.20
CA GLU A 130 -19.79 -0.02 -20.27
C GLU A 130 -18.34 -0.14 -19.77
N PRO A 131 -17.88 0.59 -18.72
CA PRO A 131 -16.53 0.39 -18.20
C PRO A 131 -16.26 -1.06 -17.75
N ALA A 132 -17.26 -1.72 -17.15
CA ALA A 132 -17.12 -3.13 -16.75
C ALA A 132 -17.09 -4.07 -17.97
N LEU A 133 -17.82 -3.76 -19.05
CA LEU A 133 -17.73 -4.51 -20.31
C LEU A 133 -16.32 -4.40 -20.91
N ILE A 134 -15.74 -3.20 -20.87
CA ILE A 134 -14.38 -2.95 -21.35
C ILE A 134 -13.37 -3.76 -20.53
N THR A 135 -13.38 -3.64 -19.19
CA THR A 135 -12.46 -4.37 -18.32
C THR A 135 -12.60 -5.89 -18.43
N SER A 136 -13.80 -6.40 -18.69
CA SER A 136 -14.04 -7.84 -18.89
C SER A 136 -13.80 -8.35 -20.32
N GLY A 137 -13.47 -7.45 -21.27
CA GLY A 137 -13.26 -7.80 -22.67
C GLY A 137 -14.52 -8.28 -23.39
N SER A 138 -15.69 -7.73 -23.03
CA SER A 138 -16.97 -8.06 -23.67
C SER A 138 -17.30 -7.16 -24.85
N ASN A 139 -17.71 -7.77 -25.97
CA ASN A 139 -18.02 -7.08 -27.22
C ASN A 139 -19.51 -6.73 -27.40
N GLN A 140 -20.34 -6.93 -26.37
CA GLN A 140 -21.80 -6.72 -26.46
C GLN A 140 -22.17 -5.27 -26.82
N ALA A 141 -21.41 -4.28 -26.35
CA ALA A 141 -21.66 -2.87 -26.62
C ALA A 141 -20.92 -2.33 -27.87
N LEU A 142 -20.26 -3.18 -28.65
CA LEU A 142 -19.38 -2.75 -29.75
C LEU A 142 -20.15 -1.98 -30.85
N SER A 143 -21.36 -2.42 -31.19
CA SER A 143 -22.23 -1.71 -32.15
C SER A 143 -22.61 -0.32 -31.66
N VAL A 144 -22.92 -0.19 -30.38
CA VAL A 144 -23.27 1.07 -29.71
C VAL A 144 -22.08 2.02 -29.71
N TRP A 145 -20.87 1.52 -29.43
CA TRP A 145 -19.66 2.35 -29.46
C TRP A 145 -19.32 2.83 -30.87
N ARG A 146 -19.41 1.95 -31.87
CA ARG A 146 -19.20 2.29 -33.30
C ARG A 146 -20.16 3.39 -33.75
N GLU A 147 -21.45 3.27 -33.41
CA GLU A 147 -22.46 4.28 -33.75
C GLU A 147 -22.16 5.64 -33.07
N ARG A 148 -21.80 5.63 -31.77
CA ARG A 148 -21.49 6.85 -31.03
C ARG A 148 -20.29 7.60 -31.60
N ILE A 149 -19.26 6.88 -32.07
CA ILE A 149 -18.10 7.47 -32.74
C ILE A 149 -18.49 8.02 -34.11
N ALA A 150 -19.24 7.25 -34.92
CA ALA A 150 -19.62 7.65 -36.27
C ALA A 150 -20.45 8.95 -36.31
N VAL A 151 -21.33 9.16 -35.32
CA VAL A 151 -22.17 10.37 -35.24
C VAL A 151 -21.43 11.55 -34.58
N ALA A 152 -20.22 11.34 -34.05
CA ALA A 152 -19.47 12.31 -33.26
C ALA A 152 -20.34 12.92 -32.14
N ASN A 153 -20.88 12.04 -31.27
CA ASN A 153 -21.84 12.39 -30.22
C ASN A 153 -21.36 13.62 -29.40
N ARG A 154 -22.29 14.56 -29.13
CA ARG A 154 -22.01 15.78 -28.34
C ARG A 154 -21.70 15.49 -26.87
N ASN A 155 -22.03 14.30 -26.36
CA ASN A 155 -21.68 13.90 -25.00
C ASN A 155 -20.25 13.36 -24.94
N THR A 156 -19.30 14.21 -24.54
CA THR A 156 -17.87 13.88 -24.44
C THR A 156 -17.60 12.64 -23.59
N SER A 157 -18.28 12.47 -22.46
CA SER A 157 -18.05 11.32 -21.58
C SER A 157 -18.42 9.99 -22.25
N GLN A 158 -19.57 9.94 -22.93
CA GLN A 158 -19.99 8.74 -23.67
C GLN A 158 -19.09 8.47 -24.89
N LEU A 159 -18.60 9.52 -25.53
CA LEU A 159 -17.66 9.40 -26.63
C LEU A 159 -16.32 8.82 -26.15
N LEU A 160 -15.79 9.29 -25.02
CA LEU A 160 -14.55 8.75 -24.44
C LEU A 160 -14.66 7.27 -24.08
N ILE A 161 -15.77 6.85 -23.45
CA ILE A 161 -16.03 5.43 -23.16
C ILE A 161 -16.11 4.61 -24.45
N ALA A 162 -16.78 5.12 -25.49
CA ALA A 162 -16.87 4.43 -26.77
C ALA A 162 -15.51 4.27 -27.46
N ILE A 163 -14.66 5.31 -27.42
CA ILE A 163 -13.30 5.26 -27.95
C ILE A 163 -12.47 4.21 -27.21
N GLU A 164 -12.51 4.21 -25.87
CA GLU A 164 -11.80 3.23 -25.04
C GLU A 164 -12.28 1.80 -25.30
N GLY A 165 -13.60 1.60 -25.38
CA GLY A 165 -14.18 0.28 -25.67
C GLY A 165 -13.81 -0.26 -27.05
N ILE A 166 -13.76 0.60 -28.08
CA ILE A 166 -13.23 0.20 -29.38
C ILE A 166 -11.74 -0.14 -29.29
N GLY A 167 -10.94 0.64 -28.55
CA GLY A 167 -9.51 0.39 -28.43
C GLY A 167 -9.18 -0.98 -27.81
N LEU A 168 -9.93 -1.40 -26.80
CA LEU A 168 -9.65 -2.63 -26.04
C LEU A 168 -10.41 -3.88 -26.53
N VAL A 169 -11.57 -3.71 -27.17
CA VAL A 169 -12.45 -4.84 -27.55
C VAL A 169 -12.78 -4.86 -29.05
N GLY A 170 -12.47 -3.78 -29.77
CA GLY A 170 -12.68 -3.69 -31.21
C GLY A 170 -11.74 -4.58 -32.00
N ASP A 171 -11.83 -4.46 -33.32
CA ASP A 171 -10.97 -5.19 -34.27
C ASP A 171 -10.36 -4.22 -35.29
N THR A 172 -9.43 -4.71 -36.11
CA THR A 172 -8.68 -3.85 -37.05
C THR A 172 -9.56 -3.10 -38.06
N SER A 173 -10.81 -3.52 -38.27
CA SER A 173 -11.77 -2.80 -39.10
C SER A 173 -12.26 -1.48 -38.48
N ASP A 174 -12.05 -1.27 -37.17
CA ASP A 174 -12.41 -0.03 -36.47
C ASP A 174 -11.37 1.10 -36.65
N ARG A 175 -10.21 0.81 -37.24
CA ARG A 175 -9.14 1.78 -37.51
C ARG A 175 -9.65 3.08 -38.16
N PRO A 176 -10.46 3.05 -39.24
CA PRO A 176 -10.90 4.27 -39.90
C PRO A 176 -11.76 5.17 -39.01
N LEU A 177 -12.52 4.59 -38.07
CA LEU A 177 -13.36 5.34 -37.12
C LEU A 177 -12.49 6.16 -36.16
N LEU A 178 -11.48 5.54 -35.57
CA LEU A 178 -10.57 6.22 -34.63
C LEU A 178 -9.71 7.27 -35.35
N LEU A 179 -9.23 6.98 -36.56
CA LEU A 179 -8.50 7.97 -37.38
C LEU A 179 -9.37 9.19 -37.70
N SER A 180 -10.66 9.00 -37.97
CA SER A 180 -11.57 10.12 -38.22
C SER A 180 -11.68 11.09 -37.04
N ILE A 181 -11.57 10.59 -35.80
CA ILE A 181 -11.55 11.42 -34.59
C ILE A 181 -10.20 12.14 -34.48
N LEU A 182 -9.10 11.40 -34.65
CA LEU A 182 -7.74 11.91 -34.46
C LEU A 182 -7.41 13.05 -35.46
N SER A 183 -7.79 12.87 -36.72
CA SER A 183 -7.58 13.86 -37.80
C SER A 183 -8.60 15.00 -37.80
N SER A 184 -9.67 14.93 -36.98
CA SER A 184 -10.73 15.95 -36.99
C SER A 184 -10.25 17.27 -36.37
N GLY A 185 -10.36 18.37 -37.12
CA GLY A 185 -10.13 19.72 -36.60
C GLY A 185 -11.18 20.20 -35.58
N ARG A 186 -12.29 19.47 -35.41
CA ARG A 186 -13.37 19.83 -34.46
C ARG A 186 -13.22 19.17 -33.09
N MET A 187 -12.40 18.13 -32.98
CA MET A 187 -12.21 17.39 -31.74
C MET A 187 -11.21 18.08 -30.84
N ASN A 188 -11.50 18.12 -29.54
CA ASN A 188 -10.58 18.64 -28.54
C ASN A 188 -9.44 17.65 -28.27
N LEU A 189 -8.36 18.14 -27.67
CA LEU A 189 -7.15 17.36 -27.42
C LEU A 189 -7.40 16.10 -26.56
N PRO A 190 -8.19 16.14 -25.46
CA PRO A 190 -8.49 14.92 -24.70
C PRO A 190 -9.15 13.81 -25.54
N THR A 191 -10.07 14.17 -26.43
CA THR A 191 -10.75 13.20 -27.32
C THR A 191 -9.78 12.64 -28.36
N LYS A 192 -8.89 13.48 -28.92
CA LYS A 192 -7.84 13.04 -29.83
C LYS A 192 -6.85 12.10 -29.16
N LEU A 193 -6.43 12.42 -27.93
CA LEU A 193 -5.52 11.57 -27.17
C LEU A 193 -6.15 10.22 -26.84
N ALA A 194 -7.43 10.19 -26.46
CA ALA A 194 -8.16 8.94 -26.27
C ALA A 194 -8.19 8.11 -27.57
N ALA A 195 -8.44 8.74 -28.72
CA ALA A 195 -8.45 8.05 -30.01
C ALA A 195 -7.06 7.54 -30.42
N ALA A 196 -6.01 8.32 -30.17
CA ALA A 196 -4.62 7.92 -30.39
C ALA A 196 -4.26 6.69 -29.55
N ARG A 197 -4.58 6.69 -28.25
CA ARG A 197 -4.36 5.53 -27.37
C ARG A 197 -5.18 4.32 -27.81
N ALA A 198 -6.44 4.51 -28.16
CA ALA A 198 -7.28 3.43 -28.65
C ALA A 198 -6.73 2.81 -29.94
N LEU A 199 -6.18 3.62 -30.85
CA LEU A 199 -5.49 3.12 -32.05
C LEU A 199 -4.25 2.29 -31.70
N GLY A 200 -3.44 2.79 -30.78
CA GLY A 200 -2.25 2.09 -30.32
C GLY A 200 -2.54 0.85 -29.49
N GLU A 201 -3.72 0.74 -28.85
CA GLU A 201 -4.19 -0.50 -28.22
C GLU A 201 -4.67 -1.52 -29.26
N LEU A 202 -5.42 -1.04 -30.26
CA LEU A 202 -6.05 -1.85 -31.29
C LEU A 202 -5.05 -2.48 -32.28
N LEU A 203 -3.93 -1.79 -32.53
CA LEU A 203 -3.00 -2.12 -33.61
C LEU A 203 -1.56 -2.18 -33.09
N ASP A 204 -0.88 -3.29 -33.37
CA ASP A 204 0.52 -3.54 -33.02
C ASP A 204 1.49 -3.23 -34.17
N GLN A 205 0.98 -2.82 -35.33
CA GLN A 205 1.78 -2.51 -36.53
C GLN A 205 1.08 -1.52 -37.47
N GLY A 206 1.83 -0.96 -38.43
CA GLY A 206 1.31 -0.16 -39.54
C GLY A 206 0.80 1.24 -39.17
N GLN A 207 1.29 1.80 -38.06
CA GLN A 207 0.97 3.16 -37.59
C GLN A 207 2.10 4.17 -37.78
N GLU A 208 3.24 3.77 -38.33
CA GLU A 208 4.46 4.57 -38.44
C GLU A 208 4.23 5.89 -39.18
N ASP A 209 3.55 5.84 -40.33
CA ASP A 209 3.28 7.03 -41.15
C ASP A 209 2.39 8.03 -40.40
N ILE A 210 1.36 7.53 -39.70
CA ILE A 210 0.44 8.36 -38.92
C ILE A 210 1.16 8.98 -37.72
N ALA A 211 1.98 8.21 -37.02
CA ALA A 211 2.76 8.72 -35.90
C ALA A 211 3.76 9.79 -36.35
N ALA A 212 4.44 9.58 -37.49
CA ALA A 212 5.35 10.56 -38.06
C ALA A 212 4.63 11.84 -38.50
N GLU A 213 3.46 11.73 -39.13
CA GLU A 213 2.62 12.88 -39.51
C GLU A 213 2.17 13.66 -38.26
N LEU A 214 1.73 12.97 -37.21
CA LEU A 214 1.31 13.59 -35.96
C LEU A 214 2.46 14.34 -35.31
N HIS A 215 3.63 13.71 -35.17
CA HIS A 215 4.81 14.31 -34.54
C HIS A 215 5.28 15.57 -35.29
N GLY A 216 5.26 15.54 -36.63
CA GLY A 216 5.57 16.69 -37.48
C GLY A 216 4.46 17.74 -37.60
N SER A 217 3.30 17.52 -36.98
CA SER A 217 2.17 18.44 -37.05
C SER A 217 2.32 19.64 -36.10
N GLY A 218 1.67 20.76 -36.42
CA GLY A 218 1.54 21.91 -35.50
C GLY A 218 0.49 21.72 -34.40
N THR A 219 0.01 20.49 -34.16
CA THR A 219 -1.00 20.20 -33.14
C THR A 219 -0.36 20.27 -31.74
N PRO A 220 -1.02 20.88 -30.73
CA PRO A 220 -0.54 20.80 -29.36
C PRO A 220 -0.37 19.35 -28.88
N LEU A 221 0.72 19.06 -28.16
CA LEU A 221 1.11 17.71 -27.72
C LEU A 221 1.21 16.70 -28.88
N CYS A 222 1.71 17.12 -30.04
CA CYS A 222 1.89 16.28 -31.23
C CYS A 222 2.71 15.01 -30.94
N SER A 223 3.81 15.15 -30.19
CA SER A 223 4.66 14.03 -29.77
C SER A 223 3.92 13.03 -28.88
N LEU A 224 3.03 13.49 -27.99
CA LEU A 224 2.24 12.62 -27.13
C LEU A 224 1.24 11.82 -27.94
N LEU A 225 0.58 12.45 -28.92
CA LEU A 225 -0.33 11.77 -29.83
C LEU A 225 0.41 10.72 -30.66
N ALA A 226 1.59 11.05 -31.18
CA ALA A 226 2.43 10.13 -31.93
C ALA A 226 2.87 8.92 -31.09
N ALA A 227 3.40 9.16 -29.89
CA ALA A 227 3.78 8.10 -28.96
C ALA A 227 2.59 7.22 -28.55
N SER A 228 1.42 7.83 -28.30
CA SER A 228 0.20 7.10 -27.92
C SER A 228 -0.30 6.15 -29.02
N VAL A 229 -0.17 6.54 -30.29
CA VAL A 229 -0.51 5.70 -31.44
C VAL A 229 0.46 4.52 -31.60
N LEU A 230 1.70 4.68 -31.16
CA LEU A 230 2.74 3.64 -31.23
C LEU A 230 2.84 2.78 -29.96
N ARG A 231 1.98 2.99 -28.96
CA ARG A 231 2.21 2.42 -27.62
C ARG A 231 2.37 0.90 -27.58
N ASN A 232 1.60 0.14 -28.38
CA ASN A 232 1.75 -1.32 -28.49
C ASN A 232 2.45 -1.78 -29.77
N HIS A 233 3.13 -0.87 -30.47
CA HIS A 233 3.75 -1.16 -31.76
C HIS A 233 5.00 -2.04 -31.60
N ARG A 234 5.14 -3.08 -32.43
CA ARG A 234 6.21 -4.10 -32.28
C ARG A 234 7.02 -4.26 -33.56
N GLY A 235 8.32 -4.51 -33.38
CA GLY A 235 9.20 -5.03 -34.43
C GLY A 235 9.54 -4.04 -35.56
N SER A 236 9.17 -2.77 -35.45
CA SER A 236 9.48 -1.75 -36.47
C SER A 236 10.58 -0.80 -36.02
N ALA A 237 11.71 -0.86 -36.74
CA ALA A 237 12.84 0.05 -36.51
C ALA A 237 12.46 1.53 -36.70
N ALA A 238 11.49 1.82 -37.58
CA ALA A 238 11.00 3.19 -37.77
C ALA A 238 10.19 3.68 -36.57
N ALA A 239 9.31 2.83 -36.02
CA ALA A 239 8.57 3.14 -34.79
C ALA A 239 9.52 3.34 -33.60
N THR A 240 10.47 2.40 -33.39
CA THR A 240 11.48 2.52 -32.33
C THR A 240 12.28 3.81 -32.45
N LYS A 241 12.75 4.14 -33.66
CA LYS A 241 13.49 5.38 -33.90
C LYS A 241 12.67 6.63 -33.53
N LEU A 242 11.41 6.69 -33.95
CA LEU A 242 10.54 7.82 -33.63
C LEU A 242 10.25 7.91 -32.12
N LEU A 243 10.05 6.77 -31.45
CA LEU A 243 9.88 6.74 -29.99
C LEU A 243 11.13 7.21 -29.25
N VAL A 244 12.34 6.85 -29.71
CA VAL A 244 13.61 7.37 -29.16
C VAL A 244 13.72 8.88 -29.34
N GLU A 245 13.37 9.40 -30.53
CA GLU A 245 13.34 10.83 -30.80
C GLU A 245 12.38 11.57 -29.85
N ILE A 246 11.17 11.03 -29.64
CA ILE A 246 10.17 11.60 -28.72
C ILE A 246 10.64 11.52 -27.26
N ALA A 247 11.18 10.37 -26.83
CA ALA A 247 11.71 10.17 -25.48
C ALA A 247 12.91 11.07 -25.17
N SER A 248 13.66 11.48 -26.19
CA SER A 248 14.79 12.41 -26.07
C SER A 248 14.39 13.89 -26.19
N GLY A 249 13.10 14.20 -26.40
CA GLY A 249 12.60 15.57 -26.51
C GLY A 249 12.48 16.30 -25.16
N ASP A 250 11.82 17.46 -25.17
CA ASP A 250 11.74 18.34 -23.98
C ASP A 250 10.40 18.22 -23.20
N GLU A 251 9.41 17.49 -23.73
CA GLU A 251 8.07 17.42 -23.14
C GLU A 251 7.89 16.14 -22.30
N ALA A 252 8.01 16.26 -20.98
CA ALA A 252 8.02 15.13 -20.04
C ALA A 252 6.87 14.12 -20.22
N VAL A 253 5.65 14.59 -20.49
CA VAL A 253 4.49 13.70 -20.71
C VAL A 253 4.64 12.88 -21.99
N SER A 254 5.14 13.49 -23.07
CA SER A 254 5.48 12.79 -24.31
C SER A 254 6.63 11.82 -24.11
N GLN A 255 7.67 12.23 -23.37
CA GLN A 255 8.80 11.37 -23.05
C GLN A 255 8.36 10.13 -22.28
N ALA A 256 7.49 10.29 -21.29
CA ALA A 256 7.01 9.18 -20.45
C ALA A 256 6.18 8.17 -21.25
N GLU A 257 5.32 8.64 -22.16
CA GLU A 257 4.54 7.75 -23.03
C GLU A 257 5.45 6.97 -23.99
N ALA A 258 6.42 7.66 -24.61
CA ALA A 258 7.33 7.03 -25.54
C ALA A 258 8.28 6.04 -24.84
N TYR A 259 8.83 6.43 -23.69
CA TYR A 259 9.73 5.59 -22.91
C TYR A 259 9.01 4.35 -22.36
N ARG A 260 7.74 4.46 -21.93
CA ARG A 260 6.94 3.29 -21.55
C ARG A 260 6.82 2.29 -22.70
N SER A 261 6.49 2.76 -23.90
CA SER A 261 6.39 1.90 -25.09
C SER A 261 7.74 1.24 -25.44
N LEU A 262 8.84 1.99 -25.33
CA LEU A 262 10.19 1.43 -25.50
C LEU A 262 10.48 0.36 -24.45
N SER A 263 10.17 0.58 -23.17
CA SER A 263 10.38 -0.42 -22.12
C SER A 263 9.60 -1.73 -22.39
N ASP A 264 8.37 -1.63 -22.91
CA ASP A 264 7.53 -2.79 -23.17
C ASP A 264 7.92 -3.56 -24.44
N HIS A 265 8.49 -2.89 -25.45
CA HIS A 265 8.67 -3.46 -26.81
C HIS A 265 10.08 -3.39 -27.39
N ALA A 266 10.95 -2.58 -26.82
CA ALA A 266 12.37 -2.44 -27.16
C ALA A 266 13.21 -2.26 -25.87
N PRO A 267 13.18 -3.24 -24.94
CA PRO A 267 13.74 -3.07 -23.60
C PRO A 267 15.24 -2.73 -23.60
N GLU A 268 16.02 -3.27 -24.55
CA GLU A 268 17.45 -2.93 -24.71
C GLU A 268 17.66 -1.43 -24.94
N VAL A 269 16.84 -0.83 -25.81
CA VAL A 269 16.88 0.62 -26.09
C VAL A 269 16.43 1.43 -24.87
N ALA A 270 15.41 0.95 -24.15
CA ALA A 270 14.95 1.60 -22.92
C ALA A 270 16.02 1.56 -21.81
N LEU A 271 16.78 0.47 -21.70
CA LEU A 271 17.91 0.33 -20.77
C LEU A 271 19.04 1.30 -21.13
N GLU A 272 19.40 1.42 -22.41
CA GLU A 272 20.39 2.40 -22.87
C GLU A 272 20.01 3.85 -22.50
N MET A 273 18.70 4.16 -22.51
CA MET A 273 18.16 5.47 -22.17
C MET A 273 17.91 5.68 -20.66
N ALA A 274 17.93 4.61 -19.86
CA ALA A 274 17.61 4.66 -18.42
C ALA A 274 18.47 5.66 -17.62
N PRO A 275 19.80 5.80 -17.85
CA PRO A 275 20.60 6.82 -17.16
C PRO A 275 20.08 8.25 -17.38
N THR A 276 19.68 8.57 -18.60
CA THR A 276 19.11 9.89 -18.95
C THR A 276 17.76 10.09 -18.27
N MET A 277 16.91 9.06 -18.29
CA MET A 277 15.58 9.13 -17.67
C MET A 277 15.63 9.25 -16.14
N LEU A 278 16.55 8.53 -15.49
CA LEU A 278 16.83 8.68 -14.06
C LEU A 278 17.35 10.08 -13.69
N GLY A 279 18.06 10.75 -14.59
CA GLY A 279 18.52 12.13 -14.39
C GLY A 279 17.43 13.20 -14.60
N SER A 280 16.21 12.82 -14.99
CA SER A 280 15.13 13.77 -15.28
C SER A 280 14.59 14.45 -14.02
N ALA A 281 14.15 15.70 -14.15
CA ALA A 281 13.40 16.39 -13.09
C ALA A 281 11.99 15.81 -12.88
N ASP A 282 11.41 15.17 -13.90
CA ASP A 282 10.08 14.57 -13.81
C ASP A 282 10.14 13.21 -13.07
N PRO A 283 9.41 13.04 -11.95
CA PRO A 283 9.44 11.80 -11.19
C PRO A 283 8.84 10.61 -11.96
N THR A 284 7.91 10.83 -12.89
CA THR A 284 7.32 9.76 -13.70
C THR A 284 8.37 9.11 -14.59
N LEU A 285 9.27 9.91 -15.17
CA LEU A 285 10.36 9.40 -16.00
C LEU A 285 11.35 8.58 -15.18
N ARG A 286 11.72 9.06 -13.99
CA ARG A 286 12.59 8.32 -13.07
C ARG A 286 11.95 7.01 -12.61
N GLU A 287 10.65 7.02 -12.29
CA GLU A 287 9.89 5.81 -11.92
C GLU A 287 9.85 4.78 -13.04
N LEU A 288 9.61 5.21 -14.29
CA LEU A 288 9.66 4.32 -15.45
C LEU A 288 11.07 3.76 -15.69
N ALA A 289 12.13 4.56 -15.49
CA ALA A 289 13.51 4.10 -15.62
C ALA A 289 13.86 3.05 -14.57
N VAL A 290 13.45 3.25 -13.32
CA VAL A 290 13.57 2.24 -12.25
C VAL A 290 12.83 0.95 -12.61
N ALA A 291 11.63 1.06 -13.20
CA ALA A 291 10.86 -0.10 -13.65
C ALA A 291 11.55 -0.87 -14.78
N ALA A 292 12.13 -0.16 -15.76
CA ALA A 292 12.90 -0.76 -16.85
C ALA A 292 14.15 -1.49 -16.31
N LEU A 293 14.95 -0.83 -15.47
CA LEU A 293 16.14 -1.42 -14.84
C LEU A 293 15.80 -2.65 -13.97
N ASN A 294 14.60 -2.68 -13.38
CA ASN A 294 14.17 -3.84 -12.60
C ASN A 294 14.03 -5.11 -13.45
N GLN A 295 13.69 -4.99 -14.73
CA GLN A 295 13.54 -6.12 -15.64
C GLN A 295 14.89 -6.70 -16.08
N SER A 296 15.98 -5.94 -15.93
CA SER A 296 17.32 -6.40 -16.29
C SER A 296 17.91 -7.36 -15.24
N GLU A 297 18.70 -8.33 -15.73
CA GLU A 297 19.50 -9.24 -14.92
C GLU A 297 20.99 -8.84 -14.90
N GLU A 298 21.34 -7.65 -15.37
CA GLU A 298 22.72 -7.17 -15.38
C GLU A 298 23.11 -6.44 -14.08
N ILE A 299 24.35 -6.64 -13.64
CA ILE A 299 24.89 -6.04 -12.41
C ILE A 299 24.98 -4.51 -12.51
N ASP A 300 25.38 -3.98 -13.67
CA ASP A 300 25.52 -2.54 -13.85
C ASP A 300 24.17 -1.81 -13.78
N ASP A 301 23.11 -2.44 -14.28
CA ASP A 301 21.74 -1.91 -14.17
C ASP A 301 21.23 -1.92 -12.74
N LEU A 302 21.57 -2.96 -11.96
CA LEU A 302 21.28 -3.03 -10.53
C LEU A 302 21.99 -1.89 -9.77
N ARG A 303 23.25 -1.61 -10.10
CA ARG A 303 24.01 -0.49 -9.52
C ARG A 303 23.40 0.86 -9.87
N LEU A 304 23.05 1.05 -11.13
CA LEU A 304 22.38 2.26 -11.59
C LEU A 304 21.05 2.47 -10.86
N GLN A 305 20.23 1.41 -10.72
CA GLN A 305 18.99 1.45 -9.96
C GLN A 305 19.23 1.83 -8.49
N GLY A 306 20.31 1.32 -7.87
CA GLY A 306 20.70 1.64 -6.50
C GLY A 306 20.95 3.13 -6.25
N THR A 307 21.37 3.90 -7.26
CA THR A 307 21.57 5.35 -7.14
C THR A 307 20.27 6.10 -6.82
N ALA A 308 19.11 5.54 -7.19
CA ALA A 308 17.79 6.09 -6.93
C ALA A 308 17.24 5.76 -5.53
N LEU A 309 18.01 5.07 -4.66
CA LEU A 309 17.66 4.95 -3.23
C LEU A 309 17.62 6.31 -2.52
N ALA A 310 18.36 7.29 -3.03
CA ALA A 310 18.39 8.65 -2.51
C ALA A 310 17.45 9.62 -3.25
N ASP A 311 16.53 9.12 -4.10
CA ASP A 311 15.61 9.98 -4.89
C ASP A 311 14.75 10.89 -3.99
N GLU A 312 14.48 12.12 -4.44
CA GLU A 312 13.62 13.06 -3.71
C GLU A 312 12.19 12.51 -3.54
N ASN A 313 11.70 11.72 -4.50
CA ASN A 313 10.38 11.12 -4.47
C ASN A 313 10.33 9.82 -3.66
N VAL A 314 9.51 9.83 -2.60
CA VAL A 314 9.31 8.70 -1.66
C VAL A 314 8.85 7.42 -2.38
N ARG A 315 8.02 7.52 -3.43
CA ARG A 315 7.52 6.34 -4.15
C ARG A 315 8.63 5.63 -4.91
N ILE A 316 9.53 6.39 -5.54
CA ILE A 316 10.68 5.87 -6.28
C ILE A 316 11.63 5.17 -5.31
N ARG A 317 11.98 5.83 -4.19
CA ARG A 317 12.81 5.23 -3.14
C ARG A 317 12.28 3.88 -2.66
N ARG A 318 10.98 3.82 -2.39
CA ARG A 318 10.30 2.60 -1.96
C ARG A 318 10.36 1.52 -3.04
N GLN A 319 10.04 1.87 -4.29
CA GLN A 319 10.07 0.93 -5.41
C GLN A 319 11.49 0.36 -5.60
N VAL A 320 12.52 1.20 -5.59
CA VAL A 320 13.92 0.77 -5.69
C VAL A 320 14.26 -0.20 -4.57
N ARG A 321 13.92 0.13 -3.32
CA ARG A 321 14.18 -0.74 -2.16
C ARG A 321 13.49 -2.10 -2.31
N GLU A 322 12.20 -2.12 -2.68
CA GLU A 322 11.43 -3.36 -2.88
C GLU A 322 12.02 -4.20 -4.04
N ASN A 323 12.47 -3.57 -5.12
CA ASN A 323 13.14 -4.23 -6.24
C ASN A 323 14.47 -4.89 -5.79
N LEU A 324 15.33 -4.13 -5.09
CA LEU A 324 16.61 -4.63 -4.60
C LEU A 324 16.42 -5.78 -3.60
N GLN A 325 15.45 -5.65 -2.68
CA GLN A 325 15.09 -6.71 -1.74
C GLN A 325 14.65 -7.98 -2.49
N ALA A 326 13.78 -7.87 -3.49
CA ALA A 326 13.34 -9.03 -4.26
C ALA A 326 14.50 -9.75 -4.97
N LYS A 327 15.51 -8.99 -5.41
CA LYS A 327 16.72 -9.51 -6.08
C LYS A 327 17.78 -10.06 -5.12
N SER A 328 17.70 -9.79 -3.81
CA SER A 328 18.73 -10.18 -2.83
C SER A 328 18.82 -11.69 -2.56
N HIS A 329 17.90 -12.49 -3.11
CA HIS A 329 17.97 -13.95 -3.07
C HIS A 329 19.02 -14.53 -4.02
N ASN A 330 19.46 -13.77 -5.02
CA ASN A 330 20.61 -14.13 -5.87
C ASN A 330 21.91 -13.68 -5.18
N ASN A 331 22.86 -14.59 -4.99
CA ASN A 331 24.12 -14.31 -4.28
C ASN A 331 24.99 -13.23 -4.95
N GLU A 332 25.01 -13.16 -6.29
CA GLU A 332 25.79 -12.17 -7.01
C GLU A 332 25.18 -10.77 -6.84
N PHE A 333 23.86 -10.66 -6.98
CA PHE A 333 23.14 -9.41 -6.73
C PHE A 333 23.20 -9.01 -5.25
N ARG A 334 23.12 -9.98 -4.33
CA ARG A 334 23.23 -9.72 -2.90
C ARG A 334 24.54 -9.03 -2.56
N ALA A 335 25.67 -9.51 -3.08
CA ALA A 335 26.97 -8.88 -2.83
C ALA A 335 27.01 -7.40 -3.31
N VAL A 336 26.36 -7.11 -4.44
CA VAL A 336 26.25 -5.75 -4.98
C VAL A 336 25.31 -4.88 -4.14
N ILE A 337 24.17 -5.42 -3.71
CA ILE A 337 23.20 -4.72 -2.84
C ILE A 337 23.86 -4.36 -1.50
N GLU A 338 24.61 -5.29 -0.93
CA GLU A 338 25.38 -5.09 0.29
C GLU A 338 26.43 -3.97 0.15
N GLU A 339 27.09 -3.88 -1.01
CA GLU A 339 27.99 -2.77 -1.32
C GLU A 339 27.24 -1.43 -1.45
N LEU A 340 26.08 -1.42 -2.10
CA LEU A 340 25.22 -0.24 -2.24
C LEU A 340 24.73 0.26 -0.86
N ILE A 341 24.33 -0.66 0.03
CA ILE A 341 23.95 -0.33 1.41
C ILE A 341 25.11 0.37 2.10
N LEU A 342 26.32 -0.19 2.07
CA LEU A 342 27.49 0.41 2.70
C LEU A 342 27.77 1.81 2.15
N GLN A 343 27.77 1.97 0.82
CA GLN A 343 27.98 3.26 0.17
C GLN A 343 26.94 4.30 0.60
N MET A 344 25.68 3.92 0.70
CA MET A 344 24.60 4.83 1.10
C MET A 344 24.67 5.17 2.59
N LEU A 345 25.00 4.22 3.46
CA LEU A 345 25.17 4.47 4.90
C LEU A 345 26.36 5.38 5.20
N ASP A 346 27.41 5.36 4.38
CA ASP A 346 28.59 6.22 4.50
C ASP A 346 28.43 7.58 3.79
N GLY A 347 27.38 7.75 2.99
CA GLY A 347 27.06 9.00 2.32
C GLY A 347 26.41 10.06 3.21
N ASP A 348 26.09 11.21 2.60
CA ASP A 348 25.46 12.36 3.27
C ASP A 348 23.97 12.53 2.95
N ALA A 349 23.47 11.80 1.94
CA ALA A 349 22.09 11.93 1.50
C ALA A 349 21.14 11.24 2.49
N ALA A 350 20.51 12.02 3.38
CA ALA A 350 19.63 11.51 4.43
C ALA A 350 18.59 10.50 3.92
N ALA A 351 17.95 10.80 2.78
CA ALA A 351 17.00 9.88 2.14
C ALA A 351 17.64 8.54 1.74
N GLY A 352 18.86 8.56 1.19
CA GLY A 352 19.61 7.37 0.82
C GLY A 352 20.03 6.54 2.04
N ILE A 353 20.52 7.20 3.10
CA ILE A 353 20.84 6.55 4.38
C ILE A 353 19.59 5.88 4.95
N GLU A 354 18.46 6.58 4.98
CA GLU A 354 17.17 6.04 5.46
C GLU A 354 16.79 4.75 4.73
N GLN A 355 16.86 4.75 3.39
CA GLN A 355 16.53 3.57 2.60
C GLN A 355 17.53 2.43 2.77
N ALA A 356 18.82 2.75 2.93
CA ALA A 356 19.86 1.76 3.15
C ALA A 356 19.67 1.02 4.49
N ILE A 357 19.27 1.73 5.55
CA ILE A 357 18.92 1.11 6.84
C ILE A 357 17.76 0.12 6.67
N LEU A 358 16.70 0.54 5.98
CA LEU A 358 15.52 -0.32 5.73
C LEU A 358 15.87 -1.54 4.87
N LEU A 359 16.71 -1.35 3.86
CA LEU A 359 17.13 -2.44 2.98
C LEU A 359 18.03 -3.43 3.72
N ALA A 360 18.99 -2.95 4.51
CA ALA A 360 19.87 -3.78 5.34
C ALA A 360 19.06 -4.68 6.28
N ASP A 361 18.07 -4.11 6.97
CA ASP A 361 17.16 -4.87 7.82
C ASP A 361 16.36 -5.92 7.04
N ALA A 362 15.77 -5.52 5.91
CA ALA A 362 14.95 -6.39 5.07
C ALA A 362 15.70 -7.60 4.50
N ILE A 363 17.01 -7.48 4.28
CA ILE A 363 17.88 -8.58 3.81
C ILE A 363 18.67 -9.26 4.94
N GLN A 364 18.44 -8.84 6.20
CA GLN A 364 19.11 -9.32 7.40
C GLN A 364 20.64 -9.15 7.35
N ASP A 365 21.11 -7.96 6.98
CA ASP A 365 22.52 -7.60 6.97
C ASP A 365 22.96 -6.87 8.24
N ASP A 366 23.46 -7.65 9.20
CA ASP A 366 23.85 -7.19 10.53
C ASP A 366 25.27 -6.57 10.59
N ARG A 367 26.00 -6.48 9.47
CA ARG A 367 27.40 -5.99 9.46
C ARG A 367 27.54 -4.51 9.79
N HIS A 368 26.43 -3.77 9.77
CA HIS A 368 26.41 -2.31 9.89
C HIS A 368 26.02 -1.80 11.29
N GLN A 369 25.96 -2.68 12.30
CA GLN A 369 25.54 -2.32 13.67
C GLN A 369 26.26 -1.11 14.27
N GLU A 370 27.59 -1.05 14.17
CA GLU A 370 28.38 0.08 14.68
C GLU A 370 28.02 1.39 13.96
N ARG A 371 27.80 1.31 12.64
CA ARG A 371 27.36 2.46 11.84
C ARG A 371 25.97 2.91 12.26
N LEU A 372 25.01 2.00 12.47
CA LEU A 372 23.67 2.32 12.97
C LEU A 372 23.73 3.06 14.32
N VAL A 373 24.58 2.62 15.25
CA VAL A 373 24.78 3.32 16.53
C VAL A 373 25.33 4.74 16.35
N SER A 374 26.21 4.96 15.36
CA SER A 374 26.67 6.31 15.02
C SER A 374 25.52 7.19 14.46
N LEU A 375 24.63 6.60 13.66
CA LEU A 375 23.50 7.28 13.01
C LEU A 375 22.38 7.66 13.99
N LEU A 376 22.37 7.12 15.20
CA LEU A 376 21.47 7.58 16.27
C LEU A 376 21.65 9.07 16.61
N SER A 377 22.80 9.67 16.27
CA SER A 377 23.11 11.08 16.48
C SER A 377 22.99 11.93 15.19
N HIS A 378 22.47 11.35 14.10
CA HIS A 378 22.31 12.04 12.83
C HIS A 378 21.32 13.22 12.96
N PRO A 379 21.57 14.39 12.32
CA PRO A 379 20.72 15.57 12.46
C PRO A 379 19.35 15.44 11.78
N ASP A 380 19.22 14.54 10.80
CA ASP A 380 17.95 14.21 10.18
C ASP A 380 17.17 13.19 11.03
N ASP A 381 16.00 13.61 11.49
CA ASP A 381 15.13 12.84 12.38
C ASP A 381 14.77 11.45 11.82
N PRO A 382 14.25 11.32 10.57
CA PRO A 382 14.02 10.02 9.93
C PRO A 382 15.21 9.06 10.02
N VAL A 383 16.42 9.51 9.68
CA VAL A 383 17.63 8.66 9.73
C VAL A 383 17.88 8.14 11.15
N SER A 384 17.84 9.02 12.15
CA SER A 384 18.13 8.63 13.54
C SER A 384 17.07 7.69 14.14
N ILE A 385 15.80 7.88 13.79
CA ILE A 385 14.69 7.02 14.20
C ILE A 385 14.85 5.63 13.56
N ARG A 386 15.16 5.59 12.25
CA ARG A 386 15.35 4.35 11.50
C ARG A 386 16.52 3.53 12.01
N ALA A 387 17.62 4.20 12.35
CA ALA A 387 18.77 3.55 12.95
C ALA A 387 18.39 2.87 14.29
N ALA A 388 17.61 3.54 15.15
CA ALA A 388 17.13 2.94 16.39
C ALA A 388 16.16 1.77 16.14
N TRP A 389 15.24 1.92 15.19
CA TRP A 389 14.33 0.84 14.80
C TRP A 389 15.09 -0.39 14.27
N SER A 390 16.11 -0.20 13.43
CA SER A 390 16.91 -1.31 12.89
C SER A 390 17.80 -1.97 13.96
N LEU A 391 18.29 -1.23 14.95
CA LEU A 391 19.00 -1.84 16.08
C LEU A 391 18.09 -2.74 16.94
N LYS A 392 16.78 -2.49 16.96
CA LYS A 392 15.82 -3.34 17.69
C LYS A 392 15.65 -4.71 17.06
N THR A 393 15.67 -4.80 15.73
CA THR A 393 15.41 -6.02 14.99
C THR A 393 16.62 -6.96 14.91
N GLN A 394 17.79 -6.49 15.34
CA GLN A 394 19.07 -7.21 15.23
C GLN A 394 19.52 -7.84 16.55
N SER A 395 20.34 -8.89 16.42
CA SER A 395 21.09 -9.46 17.55
C SER A 395 22.35 -8.64 17.80
N LEU A 396 22.39 -7.91 18.91
CA LEU A 396 23.44 -6.94 19.20
C LEU A 396 24.54 -7.53 20.08
N SER A 397 25.77 -7.07 19.88
CA SER A 397 26.88 -7.40 20.79
C SER A 397 26.73 -6.71 22.16
N GLU A 398 27.29 -7.32 23.20
CA GLU A 398 27.27 -6.79 24.58
C GLU A 398 27.78 -5.34 24.66
N ASN A 399 28.83 -5.00 23.91
CA ASN A 399 29.40 -3.65 23.90
C ASN A 399 28.40 -2.61 23.38
N LEU A 400 27.63 -2.96 22.34
CA LEU A 400 26.60 -2.08 21.78
C LEU A 400 25.41 -1.95 22.74
N LEU A 401 25.02 -3.05 23.41
CA LEU A 401 23.97 -3.02 24.43
C LEU A 401 24.33 -2.11 25.61
N VAL A 402 25.59 -2.13 26.05
CA VAL A 402 26.10 -1.18 27.08
C VAL A 402 25.93 0.27 26.60
N GLU A 403 26.31 0.58 25.37
CA GLU A 403 26.18 1.93 24.83
C GLU A 403 24.71 2.37 24.71
N ILE A 404 23.85 1.51 24.18
CA ILE A 404 22.40 1.75 24.06
C ILE A 404 21.79 1.98 25.44
N HIS A 405 22.15 1.16 26.43
CA HIS A 405 21.67 1.31 27.80
C HIS A 405 22.10 2.67 28.38
N GLN A 406 23.35 3.09 28.21
CA GLN A 406 23.82 4.41 28.67
C GLN A 406 23.07 5.58 28.00
N ARG A 407 22.71 5.46 26.71
CA ARG A 407 21.86 6.44 26.02
C ARG A 407 20.46 6.49 26.62
N CYS A 408 19.83 5.33 26.84
CA CYS A 408 18.51 5.23 27.47
C CYS A 408 18.50 5.80 28.90
N GLN A 409 19.57 5.57 29.69
CA GLN A 409 19.71 6.12 31.04
C GLN A 409 19.75 7.64 31.04
N ARG A 410 20.50 8.24 30.11
CA ARG A 410 20.57 9.70 29.96
C ARG A 410 19.21 10.29 29.56
N ALA A 411 18.53 9.68 28.58
CA ALA A 411 17.19 10.11 28.18
C ALA A 411 16.18 10.01 29.33
N THR A 412 16.20 8.89 30.07
CA THR A 412 15.35 8.67 31.26
C THR A 412 15.59 9.75 32.31
N ALA A 413 16.85 10.09 32.59
CA ALA A 413 17.19 11.16 33.53
C ALA A 413 16.68 12.52 33.05
N ASN A 414 16.77 12.82 31.75
CA ASN A 414 16.25 14.06 31.17
C ASN A 414 14.72 14.17 31.28
N TYR A 415 13.99 13.08 31.03
CA TYR A 415 12.53 13.05 31.21
C TYR A 415 12.13 13.30 32.67
N ILE A 416 12.79 12.62 33.62
CA ILE A 416 12.52 12.80 35.06
C ILE A 416 12.84 14.23 35.50
N ALA A 417 13.92 14.83 34.99
CA ALA A 417 14.26 16.22 35.22
C ALA A 417 13.28 17.22 34.56
N SER A 418 12.24 16.73 33.86
CA SER A 418 11.27 17.53 33.10
C SER A 418 11.94 18.40 32.02
N THR A 419 13.08 17.97 31.50
CA THR A 419 13.74 18.62 30.37
C THR A 419 12.94 18.31 29.12
N ARG A 420 12.36 19.35 28.49
CA ARG A 420 11.59 19.21 27.24
C ARG A 420 12.40 18.47 26.18
N GLN A 421 11.91 17.30 25.77
CA GLN A 421 12.44 16.53 24.65
C GLN A 421 11.52 16.67 23.43
N SER A 422 12.04 16.40 22.24
CA SER A 422 11.23 16.31 21.04
C SER A 422 10.47 14.98 21.01
N GLN A 423 9.40 14.91 20.20
CA GLN A 423 8.71 13.66 19.91
C GLN A 423 9.64 12.66 19.18
N THR A 424 10.57 13.16 18.35
CA THR A 424 11.62 12.34 17.73
C THR A 424 12.49 11.62 18.77
N GLU A 425 12.89 12.30 19.83
CA GLU A 425 13.64 11.67 20.92
C GLU A 425 12.84 10.54 21.56
N GLU A 426 11.54 10.77 21.79
CA GLU A 426 10.63 9.76 22.34
C GLU A 426 10.57 8.50 21.46
N TYR A 427 10.42 8.65 20.13
CA TYR A 427 10.44 7.51 19.20
C TYR A 427 11.78 6.76 19.24
N ARG A 428 12.89 7.50 19.17
CA ARG A 428 14.23 6.91 19.15
C ARG A 428 14.51 6.13 20.44
N VAL A 429 14.25 6.72 21.60
CA VAL A 429 14.48 6.08 22.90
C VAL A 429 13.54 4.89 23.09
N SER A 430 12.31 4.96 22.60
CA SER A 430 11.37 3.83 22.61
C SER A 430 11.93 2.62 21.89
N PHE A 431 12.41 2.78 20.65
CA PHE A 431 13.04 1.68 19.92
C PHE A 431 14.29 1.14 20.59
N LEU A 432 15.16 2.01 21.13
CA LEU A 432 16.36 1.59 21.86
C LEU A 432 16.02 0.78 23.12
N ILE A 433 14.97 1.16 23.85
CA ILE A 433 14.46 0.39 24.99
C ILE A 433 13.97 -0.99 24.53
N GLU A 434 13.25 -1.07 23.41
CA GLU A 434 12.82 -2.34 22.82
C GLU A 434 14.04 -3.18 22.41
N SER A 435 15.11 -2.61 21.85
CA SER A 435 16.34 -3.34 21.52
C SER A 435 16.95 -4.03 22.74
N LEU A 436 16.93 -3.38 23.91
CA LEU A 436 17.38 -3.99 25.17
C LEU A 436 16.48 -5.17 25.58
N GLY A 437 15.18 -5.04 25.33
CA GLY A 437 14.19 -6.10 25.53
C GLY A 437 14.44 -7.32 24.65
N GLU A 438 14.55 -7.10 23.34
CA GLU A 438 14.77 -8.15 22.33
C GLU A 438 16.07 -8.92 22.57
N ASN A 439 17.11 -8.24 23.02
CA ASN A 439 18.39 -8.86 23.39
C ASN A 439 18.43 -9.36 24.85
N ARG A 440 17.31 -9.33 25.58
CA ARG A 440 17.17 -9.78 26.98
C ARG A 440 18.24 -9.20 27.92
N TYR A 441 18.56 -7.93 27.74
CA TYR A 441 19.64 -7.25 28.47
C TYR A 441 19.26 -6.94 29.92
N GLU A 442 19.47 -7.89 30.84
CA GLU A 442 19.13 -7.78 32.26
C GLU A 442 19.66 -6.54 32.99
N PRO A 443 20.87 -6.00 32.72
CA PRO A 443 21.36 -4.80 33.41
C PRO A 443 20.47 -3.56 33.26
N ALA A 444 19.56 -3.53 32.29
CA ALA A 444 18.59 -2.45 32.12
C ALA A 444 17.42 -2.49 33.13
N ARG A 445 17.26 -3.56 33.93
CA ARG A 445 16.11 -3.75 34.86
C ARG A 445 15.81 -2.51 35.70
N GLU A 446 16.80 -1.97 36.41
CA GLU A 446 16.60 -0.87 37.34
C GLU A 446 16.09 0.41 36.64
N MET A 447 16.60 0.67 35.43
CA MET A 447 16.14 1.79 34.60
C MET A 447 14.70 1.56 34.13
N LEU A 448 14.41 0.37 33.58
CA LEU A 448 13.09 0.06 33.01
C LEU A 448 11.97 0.08 34.05
N LEU A 449 12.25 -0.35 35.29
CA LEU A 449 11.26 -0.31 36.37
C LEU A 449 10.75 1.10 36.69
N LYS A 450 11.49 2.16 36.34
CA LYS A 450 11.05 3.56 36.51
C LYS A 450 9.85 3.93 35.64
N PHE A 451 9.58 3.17 34.58
CA PHE A 451 8.51 3.41 33.60
C PHE A 451 7.17 2.75 33.97
N VAL A 452 7.17 1.78 34.90
CA VAL A 452 5.99 1.01 35.32
C VAL A 452 4.96 1.82 36.12
N PRO A 453 5.34 2.77 37.01
CA PRO A 453 4.36 3.58 37.74
C PRO A 453 3.45 4.40 36.80
N LYS A 454 2.15 4.46 37.14
CA LYS A 454 1.13 5.15 36.34
C LYS A 454 1.43 6.63 36.08
N HIS A 455 1.81 7.34 37.14
CA HIS A 455 2.10 8.77 37.08
C HIS A 455 3.60 9.05 37.02
N ALA A 456 4.38 8.14 36.42
CA ALA A 456 5.77 8.44 36.14
C ALA A 456 5.84 9.65 35.18
N PRO A 457 6.74 10.63 35.40
CA PRO A 457 6.93 11.78 34.52
C PRO A 457 7.71 11.36 33.26
N LEU A 458 7.23 10.32 32.58
CA LEU A 458 7.89 9.66 31.46
C LEU A 458 6.88 9.58 30.30
N PRO A 459 7.30 9.85 29.05
CA PRO A 459 6.40 9.81 27.90
C PRO A 459 5.75 8.45 27.68
N THR A 460 4.49 8.44 27.24
CA THR A 460 3.69 7.22 27.09
C THR A 460 4.39 6.17 26.23
N LEU A 461 4.96 6.53 25.07
CA LEU A 461 5.53 5.53 24.18
C LEU A 461 6.77 4.84 24.79
N THR A 462 7.60 5.60 25.50
CA THR A 462 8.74 5.03 26.23
C THR A 462 8.29 4.15 27.40
N ARG A 463 7.18 4.50 28.08
CA ARG A 463 6.60 3.66 29.14
C ARG A 463 6.13 2.31 28.59
N VAL A 464 5.41 2.36 27.49
CA VAL A 464 4.94 1.19 26.75
C VAL A 464 6.10 0.29 26.34
N SER A 465 7.14 0.87 25.72
CA SER A 465 8.35 0.16 25.29
C SER A 465 9.08 -0.50 26.45
N ALA A 466 9.19 0.19 27.59
CA ALA A 466 9.86 -0.34 28.78
C ALA A 466 9.08 -1.51 29.42
N VAL A 467 7.75 -1.40 29.49
CA VAL A 467 6.88 -2.49 29.96
C VAL A 467 7.01 -3.72 29.04
N TYR A 468 7.00 -3.51 27.72
CA TYR A 468 7.24 -4.57 26.75
C TYR A 468 8.62 -5.23 26.93
N ALA A 469 9.68 -4.42 27.02
CA ALA A 469 11.06 -4.88 27.19
C ALA A 469 11.25 -5.69 28.48
N LEU A 470 10.63 -5.28 29.59
CA LEU A 470 10.61 -6.07 30.84
C LEU A 470 9.99 -7.45 30.64
N GLY A 471 8.90 -7.54 29.87
CA GLY A 471 8.29 -8.83 29.51
C GLY A 471 9.20 -9.72 28.68
N ARG A 472 10.02 -9.16 27.77
CA ARG A 472 11.00 -9.91 26.97
C ARG A 472 12.20 -10.39 27.80
N ILE A 473 12.77 -9.52 28.63
CA ILE A 473 13.92 -9.84 29.49
C ILE A 473 13.59 -10.98 30.47
N TYR A 474 12.40 -10.90 31.09
CA TYR A 474 11.96 -11.84 32.13
C TYR A 474 11.07 -12.98 31.63
N GLU A 475 11.06 -13.22 30.32
CA GLU A 475 10.25 -14.27 29.70
C GLU A 475 10.57 -15.64 30.32
N GLY A 476 9.55 -16.31 30.87
CA GLY A 476 9.66 -17.60 31.55
C GLY A 476 10.33 -17.59 32.93
N GLN A 477 10.84 -16.46 33.42
CA GLN A 477 11.57 -16.40 34.70
C GLN A 477 10.66 -16.46 35.94
N LYS A 478 9.33 -16.37 35.78
CA LYS A 478 8.34 -16.40 36.87
C LYS A 478 8.60 -15.35 37.98
N ASP A 479 9.07 -14.15 37.63
CA ASP A 479 9.30 -13.02 38.56
C ASP A 479 7.95 -12.46 39.07
N GLU A 480 7.47 -12.99 40.21
CA GLU A 480 6.18 -12.61 40.78
C GLU A 480 6.06 -11.11 41.13
N PRO A 481 7.05 -10.47 41.79
CA PRO A 481 6.96 -9.04 42.10
C PRO A 481 6.82 -8.15 40.86
N LEU A 482 7.52 -8.46 39.77
CA LEU A 482 7.39 -7.74 38.51
C LEU A 482 6.03 -8.01 37.86
N ALA A 483 5.63 -9.28 37.74
CA ALA A 483 4.36 -9.66 37.15
C ALA A 483 3.17 -9.00 37.89
N GLN A 484 3.23 -8.91 39.22
CA GLN A 484 2.22 -8.22 40.02
C GLN A 484 2.12 -6.73 39.70
N GLN A 485 3.25 -6.04 39.53
CA GLN A 485 3.27 -4.62 39.16
C GLN A 485 2.70 -4.38 37.75
N LEU A 486 3.07 -5.22 36.79
CA LEU A 486 2.56 -5.12 35.42
C LEU A 486 1.06 -5.48 35.34
N MET A 487 0.61 -6.49 36.08
CA MET A 487 -0.80 -6.84 36.16
C MET A 487 -1.64 -5.72 36.79
N ALA A 488 -1.07 -4.95 37.72
CA ALA A 488 -1.73 -3.76 38.25
C ALA A 488 -1.90 -2.65 37.20
N ARG A 489 -1.08 -2.63 36.13
CA ARG A 489 -1.25 -1.73 34.98
C ARG A 489 -2.25 -2.28 33.98
N ALA A 490 -2.11 -3.53 33.57
CA ALA A 490 -3.04 -4.17 32.62
C ALA A 490 -4.52 -4.09 33.04
N ALA A 491 -4.80 -4.27 34.34
CA ALA A 491 -6.16 -4.21 34.88
C ALA A 491 -6.60 -2.80 35.38
N ASP A 492 -5.85 -1.73 35.12
CA ASP A 492 -6.23 -0.38 35.57
C ASP A 492 -7.22 0.27 34.59
N ASN A 493 -8.50 -0.04 34.79
CA ASN A 493 -9.64 0.48 34.04
C ASN A 493 -10.49 1.47 34.86
N ASN A 494 -9.87 2.19 35.80
CA ASN A 494 -10.57 3.15 36.65
C ASN A 494 -11.30 4.21 35.80
N GLU A 495 -12.60 4.42 36.08
CA GLU A 495 -13.47 5.29 35.28
C GLU A 495 -13.04 6.76 35.24
N LEU A 496 -12.40 7.26 36.30
CA LEU A 496 -12.05 8.68 36.45
C LEU A 496 -10.61 8.99 36.03
N ASP A 497 -9.74 8.00 36.09
CA ASP A 497 -8.33 8.09 35.75
C ASP A 497 -7.90 6.70 35.30
N PRO A 498 -8.19 6.25 34.07
CA PRO A 498 -7.72 4.96 33.59
C PRO A 498 -6.21 5.02 33.29
N GLU A 499 -5.53 3.87 33.27
CA GLU A 499 -4.19 3.81 32.67
C GLU A 499 -4.30 3.94 31.15
N ASP A 500 -3.22 4.42 30.52
CA ASP A 500 -3.13 4.53 29.07
C ASP A 500 -3.35 3.16 28.39
N GLU A 501 -4.22 3.13 27.36
CA GLU A 501 -4.61 1.90 26.68
C GLU A 501 -3.41 1.13 26.11
N GLN A 502 -2.36 1.83 25.63
CA GLN A 502 -1.16 1.21 25.09
C GLN A 502 -0.30 0.58 26.19
N VAL A 503 -0.25 1.20 27.38
CA VAL A 503 0.46 0.65 28.54
C VAL A 503 -0.27 -0.58 29.06
N ARG A 504 -1.61 -0.55 29.13
CA ARG A 504 -2.44 -1.72 29.48
C ARG A 504 -2.21 -2.89 28.52
N TYR A 505 -2.17 -2.60 27.22
CA TYR A 505 -1.87 -3.58 26.17
C TYR A 505 -0.51 -4.23 26.37
N ALA A 506 0.56 -3.44 26.46
CA ALA A 506 1.92 -3.95 26.64
C ALA A 506 2.08 -4.72 27.96
N ALA A 507 1.46 -4.24 29.05
CA ALA A 507 1.49 -4.91 30.34
C ALA A 507 0.81 -6.29 30.30
N SER A 508 -0.30 -6.42 29.57
CA SER A 508 -1.02 -7.69 29.44
C SER A 508 -0.15 -8.76 28.75
N ILE A 509 0.56 -8.37 27.69
CA ILE A 509 1.53 -9.23 26.99
C ILE A 509 2.70 -9.56 27.91
N ALA A 510 3.28 -8.57 28.59
CA ALA A 510 4.42 -8.78 29.47
C ALA A 510 4.11 -9.73 30.63
N VAL A 511 2.94 -9.65 31.25
CA VAL A 511 2.50 -10.61 32.29
C VAL A 511 2.41 -12.02 31.74
N GLY A 512 1.85 -12.20 30.54
CA GLY A 512 1.81 -13.49 29.85
C GLY A 512 3.20 -14.08 29.65
N ARG A 513 4.14 -13.28 29.11
CA ARG A 513 5.54 -13.72 28.86
C ARG A 513 6.29 -14.11 30.12
N ILE A 514 6.15 -13.36 31.22
CA ILE A 514 6.87 -13.67 32.47
C ILE A 514 6.45 -15.04 33.03
N GLY A 515 5.22 -15.48 32.76
CA GLY A 515 4.81 -16.86 33.03
C GLY A 515 4.25 -17.12 34.44
N VAL A 516 3.81 -16.10 35.17
CA VAL A 516 3.26 -16.25 36.53
C VAL A 516 1.78 -16.63 36.47
N THR A 517 1.48 -17.93 36.59
CA THR A 517 0.13 -18.52 36.44
C THR A 517 -0.91 -17.97 37.43
N LYS A 518 -0.48 -17.38 38.56
CA LYS A 518 -1.37 -16.73 39.55
C LYS A 518 -2.19 -15.57 38.97
N HIS A 519 -1.84 -15.03 37.79
CA HIS A 519 -2.55 -13.92 37.15
C HIS A 519 -3.58 -14.34 36.09
N VAL A 520 -3.76 -15.65 35.85
CA VAL A 520 -4.70 -16.20 34.83
C VAL A 520 -6.11 -15.61 34.95
N GLU A 521 -6.73 -15.67 36.14
CA GLU A 521 -8.09 -15.17 36.35
C GLU A 521 -8.19 -13.66 36.08
N ARG A 522 -7.14 -12.91 36.42
CA ARG A 522 -7.12 -11.46 36.27
C ARG A 522 -6.94 -11.05 34.80
N LEU A 523 -6.10 -11.75 34.02
CA LEU A 523 -6.03 -11.56 32.57
C LEU A 523 -7.35 -11.93 31.89
N GLN A 524 -8.01 -13.02 32.31
CA GLN A 524 -9.32 -13.38 31.79
C GLN A 524 -10.39 -12.31 32.07
N SER A 525 -10.28 -11.57 33.18
CA SER A 525 -11.19 -10.46 33.45
C SER A 525 -10.99 -9.29 32.48
N VAL A 526 -9.74 -9.01 32.07
CA VAL A 526 -9.40 -7.96 31.09
C VAL A 526 -9.79 -8.39 29.67
N GLU A 527 -9.63 -9.67 29.32
CA GLU A 527 -10.12 -10.23 28.04
C GLU A 527 -11.62 -9.98 27.83
N LYS A 528 -12.41 -10.07 28.89
CA LYS A 528 -13.88 -9.92 28.84
C LYS A 528 -14.34 -8.48 28.63
N GLU A 529 -13.43 -7.50 28.63
CA GLU A 529 -13.74 -6.14 28.20
C GLU A 529 -14.17 -6.14 26.72
N ALA A 530 -14.86 -5.08 26.26
CA ALA A 530 -15.32 -4.97 24.87
C ALA A 530 -14.18 -5.27 23.87
N ALA A 531 -14.52 -5.71 22.65
CA ALA A 531 -13.58 -6.16 21.60
C ALA A 531 -12.57 -5.07 21.17
N THR A 532 -11.58 -4.86 22.03
CA THR A 532 -10.51 -3.86 21.96
C THR A 532 -9.18 -4.57 21.73
N THR A 533 -8.15 -3.82 21.34
CA THR A 533 -6.79 -4.34 21.23
C THR A 533 -6.28 -4.88 22.57
N ILE A 534 -6.66 -4.26 23.70
CA ILE A 534 -6.32 -4.71 25.06
C ILE A 534 -6.90 -6.09 25.33
N ALA A 535 -8.17 -6.33 24.98
CA ALA A 535 -8.81 -7.63 25.16
C ALA A 535 -8.08 -8.74 24.38
N LEU A 536 -7.58 -8.45 23.17
CA LEU A 536 -6.77 -9.38 22.38
C LEU A 536 -5.41 -9.69 23.02
N ALA A 537 -4.72 -8.68 23.53
CA ALA A 537 -3.46 -8.86 24.28
C ALA A 537 -3.65 -9.67 25.56
N ALA A 538 -4.72 -9.38 26.32
CA ALA A 538 -5.05 -10.10 27.54
C ALA A 538 -5.43 -11.55 27.26
N LYS A 539 -6.18 -11.80 26.17
CA LYS A 539 -6.49 -13.15 25.69
C LYS A 539 -5.22 -13.93 25.37
N TRP A 540 -4.31 -13.35 24.59
CA TRP A 540 -3.02 -13.99 24.27
C TRP A 540 -2.24 -14.32 25.54
N GLY A 541 -2.15 -13.38 26.49
CA GLY A 541 -1.46 -13.62 27.76
C GLY A 541 -2.12 -14.71 28.60
N TYR A 542 -3.44 -14.74 28.66
CA TYR A 542 -4.24 -15.78 29.31
C TYR A 542 -3.98 -17.16 28.70
N GLU A 543 -4.10 -17.30 27.38
CA GLU A 543 -3.87 -18.55 26.65
C GLU A 543 -2.43 -19.04 26.85
N HIS A 544 -1.45 -18.13 26.85
CA HIS A 544 -0.05 -18.45 27.08
C HIS A 544 0.20 -19.00 28.50
N LEU A 545 -0.37 -18.37 29.54
CA LEU A 545 -0.25 -18.86 30.91
C LEU A 545 -0.96 -20.21 31.13
N MET A 546 -2.10 -20.44 30.48
CA MET A 546 -2.81 -21.72 30.54
C MET A 546 -1.96 -22.84 29.94
N ALA A 547 -1.31 -22.60 28.80
CA ALA A 547 -0.43 -23.58 28.17
C ALA A 547 0.78 -23.95 29.05
N LEU A 548 1.32 -23.00 29.82
CA LEU A 548 2.40 -23.26 30.78
C LEU A 548 1.94 -24.08 32.00
N GLY A 549 0.69 -23.89 32.45
CA GLY A 549 0.13 -24.58 33.60
C GLY A 549 -0.26 -26.04 33.36
N GLU A 550 -0.40 -26.47 32.11
CA GLU A 550 -0.68 -27.88 31.74
C GLU A 550 0.59 -28.74 31.64
N GLY A 551 1.78 -28.12 31.70
CA GLY A 551 3.08 -28.80 31.57
C GLY A 551 3.88 -28.99 32.87
N ASP A 552 3.45 -28.38 33.98
CA ASP A 552 3.97 -28.59 35.35
C ASP A 552 3.10 -29.62 36.09
#